data_AF-A0A9P7G0A9-F1
#
_entry.id   AF-A0A9P7G0A9-F1
#
_cell.length_a   1.000
_cell.length_b   1.000
_cell.length_c   1.000
_cell.angle_alpha   90.00
_cell.angle_beta   90.00
_cell.angle_gamma   90.00
#
_symmetry.space_group_name_H-M   'P 1'
#
loop_
_entity.id
_entity.type
_entity.pdbx_description
1 polymer ?
#
loop_
_entity_poly.entity_id
_entity_poly.type
_entity_poly.pdbx_seq_one_letter_code
_entity_poly.pdbx_strand_id
1 'polypeptide(L)'
;MSNSIAYLTSRSNFLQVSPDVPITKQRNPEKFDEPDVFEGAFLPLVQAQHATDQHGSANKKELVADLIIKAKQVEYLINSLPEPEPEEEQAKRLAALEEEMQVANAEYIRAVHRA
;
A
#
# COMPACT_ATOMS: atom_id res chain seq x y z
N MET A 1 3.57 -2.26 -7.11
CA MET A 1 4.22 -1.38 -8.12
C MET A 1 3.93 -1.78 -9.56
N SER A 2 4.11 -3.05 -9.97
CA SER A 2 3.78 -3.49 -11.35
C SER A 2 2.33 -3.21 -11.75
N ASN A 3 1.38 -3.49 -10.85
CA ASN A 3 -0.05 -3.33 -11.13
C ASN A 3 -0.46 -1.87 -11.34
N SER A 4 0.14 -0.91 -10.62
CA SER A 4 -0.15 0.52 -10.82
C SER A 4 0.40 1.01 -12.16
N ILE A 5 1.58 0.55 -12.58
CA ILE A 5 2.13 0.85 -13.91
C ILE A 5 1.29 0.21 -15.03
N ALA A 6 0.86 -1.04 -14.84
CA ALA A 6 -0.02 -1.72 -15.79
C ALA A 6 -1.38 -1.00 -15.92
N TYR A 7 -1.95 -0.54 -14.81
CA TYR A 7 -3.17 0.25 -14.80
C TYR A 7 -2.99 1.58 -15.55
N LEU A 8 -1.96 2.36 -15.21
CA LEU A 8 -1.69 3.64 -15.85
C LEU A 8 -1.45 3.50 -17.37
N THR A 9 -0.71 2.47 -17.80
CA THR A 9 -0.43 2.26 -19.23
C THR A 9 -1.62 1.69 -20.00
N SER A 10 -2.46 0.87 -19.37
CA SER A 10 -3.64 0.29 -20.01
C SER A 10 -4.81 1.27 -20.11
N ARG A 11 -5.02 2.13 -19.11
CA ARG A 11 -6.18 3.03 -19.02
C ARG A 11 -5.95 4.47 -19.48
N SER A 12 -4.72 4.83 -19.87
CA SER A 12 -4.42 6.16 -20.45
C SER A 12 -4.93 6.33 -21.89
N ASN A 13 -5.32 7.56 -22.25
CA ASN A 13 -5.67 7.95 -23.62
C ASN A 13 -4.65 8.95 -24.21
N PHE A 14 -4.73 9.20 -25.52
CA PHE A 14 -3.90 10.23 -26.18
C PHE A 14 -4.36 11.63 -25.79
N LEU A 15 -3.42 12.50 -25.45
CA LEU A 15 -3.66 13.92 -25.17
C LEU A 15 -3.10 14.79 -26.31
N GLN A 16 -3.89 15.75 -26.77
CA GLN A 16 -3.44 16.68 -27.81
C GLN A 16 -2.53 17.72 -27.16
N VAL A 17 -1.23 17.62 -27.41
CA VAL A 17 -0.23 18.52 -26.85
C VAL A 17 0.09 19.71 -27.75
N SER A 18 -0.17 19.59 -29.06
CA SER A 18 0.05 20.64 -30.05
C SER A 18 -1.20 20.85 -30.91
N PRO A 19 -1.61 22.11 -31.16
CA PRO A 19 -2.74 22.41 -32.03
C PRO A 19 -2.44 22.07 -33.51
N ASP A 20 -1.17 22.11 -33.92
CA ASP A 20 -0.77 21.90 -35.32
C ASP A 20 -0.74 20.43 -35.75
N VAL A 21 -0.77 19.51 -34.78
CA VAL A 21 -0.74 18.06 -35.03
C VAL A 21 -2.01 17.45 -34.44
N PRO A 22 -3.06 17.22 -35.26
CA PRO A 22 -4.30 16.66 -34.79
C PRO A 22 -4.15 15.18 -34.42
N ILE A 23 -4.86 14.75 -33.37
CA ILE A 23 -4.96 13.33 -33.03
C ILE A 23 -5.87 12.64 -34.06
N THR A 24 -5.31 11.70 -34.82
CA THR A 24 -6.02 10.96 -35.86
C THR A 24 -6.54 9.60 -35.40
N LYS A 25 -6.19 9.16 -34.18
CA LYS A 25 -6.58 7.88 -33.59
C LYS A 25 -7.12 8.09 -32.18
N GLN A 26 -8.33 7.62 -31.95
CA GLN A 26 -8.90 7.51 -30.62
C GLN A 26 -8.91 6.05 -30.19
N ARG A 27 -8.65 5.78 -28.91
CA ARG A 27 -8.86 4.44 -28.36
C ARG A 27 -10.36 4.15 -28.27
N ASN A 28 -10.72 2.87 -28.25
CA ASN A 28 -12.09 2.46 -27.91
C ASN A 28 -12.43 3.04 -26.51
N PRO A 29 -13.56 3.74 -26.34
CA PRO A 29 -14.04 4.28 -25.06
C PRO A 29 -14.01 3.28 -23.90
N GLU A 30 -14.18 1.98 -24.14
CA GLU A 30 -14.14 0.95 -23.09
C GLU A 30 -12.73 0.64 -22.56
N LYS A 31 -11.69 1.09 -23.28
CA LYS A 31 -10.27 0.77 -23.04
C LYS A 31 -9.48 1.90 -22.39
N PHE A 32 -10.09 3.04 -22.12
CA PHE A 32 -9.45 4.13 -21.38
C PHE A 32 -10.46 4.71 -20.39
N ASP A 33 -9.96 5.36 -19.34
CA ASP A 33 -10.82 6.00 -18.36
C ASP A 33 -11.00 7.48 -18.71
N GLU A 34 -12.20 8.01 -18.48
CA GLU A 34 -12.49 9.42 -18.71
C GLU A 34 -11.56 10.31 -17.86
N PRO A 35 -11.18 11.51 -18.35
CA PRO A 35 -10.21 12.38 -17.66
C PRO A 35 -10.57 12.69 -16.19
N ASP A 36 -11.86 12.85 -15.89
CA ASP A 36 -12.35 13.13 -14.54
C ASP A 36 -12.20 11.94 -13.58
N VAL A 37 -12.19 10.71 -14.12
CA VAL A 37 -11.98 9.46 -13.38
C VAL A 37 -10.49 9.04 -13.37
N PHE A 38 -9.71 9.53 -14.32
CA PHE A 38 -8.28 9.21 -14.39
C PHE A 38 -7.42 10.18 -13.55
N GLU A 39 -7.64 11.49 -13.71
CA GLU A 39 -6.83 12.55 -13.07
C GLU A 39 -7.58 13.33 -11.98
N GLY A 40 -8.91 13.36 -12.05
CA GLY A 40 -9.78 14.14 -11.16
C GLY A 40 -9.90 15.58 -11.64
N ALA A 41 -11.13 16.01 -11.91
CA ALA A 41 -11.46 17.33 -12.43
C ALA A 41 -10.77 18.45 -11.63
N PHE A 42 -9.89 19.22 -12.29
CA PHE A 42 -9.55 20.58 -11.87
C PHE A 42 -10.66 21.49 -12.43
N LEU A 43 -11.82 21.50 -11.79
CA LEU A 43 -12.84 22.48 -12.15
C LEU A 43 -12.34 23.87 -11.76
N PRO A 44 -12.34 24.86 -12.67
CA PRO A 44 -12.22 26.25 -12.26
C PRO A 44 -13.44 26.61 -11.40
N LEU A 45 -13.17 27.25 -10.27
CA LEU A 45 -14.02 27.54 -9.10
C LEU A 45 -15.36 28.28 -9.34
N VAL A 46 -16.00 28.24 -10.52
CA VAL A 46 -17.07 29.21 -10.84
C VAL A 46 -18.49 28.66 -10.81
N GLN A 47 -18.77 27.36 -10.93
CA GLN A 47 -20.17 26.87 -10.90
C GLN A 47 -20.30 25.47 -10.29
N ALA A 48 -20.41 25.38 -8.96
CA ALA A 48 -20.78 24.14 -8.27
C ALA A 48 -21.91 24.42 -7.27
N GLN A 49 -23.16 24.39 -7.74
CA GLN A 49 -24.34 24.40 -6.87
C GLN A 49 -25.29 23.21 -7.06
N HIS A 50 -25.08 22.31 -8.03
CA HIS A 50 -25.88 21.09 -8.16
C HIS A 50 -25.06 19.91 -8.68
N ALA A 51 -24.27 19.28 -7.81
CA ALA A 51 -23.70 17.95 -8.07
C ALA A 51 -23.35 17.26 -6.74
N THR A 52 -24.37 16.84 -6.01
CA THR A 52 -24.22 15.74 -5.05
C THR A 52 -24.13 14.43 -5.83
N ASP A 53 -23.16 13.58 -5.47
CA ASP A 53 -22.94 12.19 -5.90
C ASP A 53 -22.42 11.89 -7.31
N GLN A 54 -21.27 12.46 -7.69
CA GLN A 54 -20.39 11.80 -8.68
C GLN A 54 -19.00 11.62 -8.09
N HIS A 55 -18.68 10.36 -7.78
CA HIS A 55 -17.34 9.85 -7.47
C HIS A 55 -16.38 10.23 -8.60
N GLY A 56 -15.80 11.43 -8.56
CA GLY A 56 -14.60 11.75 -9.32
C GLY A 56 -13.42 11.06 -8.67
N SER A 57 -13.34 9.73 -8.80
CA SER A 57 -12.23 8.96 -8.27
C SER A 57 -11.00 9.40 -9.05
N ALA A 58 -10.09 10.14 -8.42
CA ALA A 58 -8.83 10.50 -9.06
C ALA A 58 -7.90 9.29 -8.96
N ASN A 59 -8.14 8.24 -9.75
CA ASN A 59 -7.50 6.92 -9.61
C ASN A 59 -5.97 7.04 -9.53
N LYS A 60 -5.37 7.95 -10.31
CA LYS A 60 -3.94 8.26 -10.22
C LYS A 60 -3.53 8.82 -8.85
N LYS A 61 -4.31 9.73 -8.25
CA LYS A 61 -4.06 10.29 -6.92
C LYS A 61 -4.23 9.23 -5.83
N GLU A 62 -5.24 8.37 -5.95
CA GLU A 62 -5.46 7.25 -5.03
C GLU A 62 -4.29 6.26 -5.06
N LEU A 63 -3.83 5.86 -6.26
CA LEU A 63 -2.65 4.99 -6.42
C LEU A 63 -1.38 5.60 -5.81
N VAL A 64 -1.20 6.92 -5.95
CA VAL A 64 -0.09 7.64 -5.30
C VAL A 64 -0.25 7.64 -3.79
N ALA A 65 -1.46 7.90 -3.27
CA ALA A 65 -1.74 7.90 -1.84
C ALA A 65 -1.48 6.52 -1.22
N ASP A 66 -1.96 5.44 -1.84
CA ASP A 66 -1.71 4.07 -1.38
C ASP A 66 -0.21 3.77 -1.36
N LEU A 67 0.53 4.15 -2.41
CA LEU A 67 1.98 3.95 -2.44
C LEU A 67 2.70 4.67 -1.30
N ILE A 68 2.32 5.92 -1.01
CA ILE A 68 2.89 6.69 0.10
C ILE A 68 2.55 6.04 1.45
N ILE A 69 1.31 5.61 1.64
CA ILE A 69 0.90 4.91 2.87
C ILE A 69 1.71 3.62 3.03
N LYS A 70 1.88 2.84 1.97
CA LYS A 70 2.68 1.61 1.98
C LYS A 70 4.14 1.88 2.30
N ALA A 71 4.73 2.93 1.75
CA ALA A 71 6.10 3.33 2.09
C ALA A 71 6.25 3.65 3.58
N LYS A 72 5.33 4.45 4.15
CA LYS A 72 5.32 4.77 5.59
C LYS A 72 5.10 3.53 6.45
N GLN A 73 4.24 2.61 6.03
CA GLN A 73 4.02 1.34 6.72
C GLN A 73 5.31 0.51 6.76
N VAL A 74 6.05 0.45 5.66
CA VAL A 74 7.34 -0.25 5.61
C VAL A 74 8.36 0.42 6.53
N GLU A 75 8.47 1.75 6.51
CA GLU A 75 9.33 2.49 7.45
C GLU A 75 8.99 2.19 8.91
N TYR A 76 7.70 2.22 9.25
CA TYR A 76 7.24 1.88 10.59
C TYR A 76 7.62 0.44 10.97
N LEU A 77 7.43 -0.53 10.07
CA LEU A 77 7.79 -1.92 10.31
C LEU A 77 9.28 -2.08 10.53
N ILE A 78 10.12 -1.44 9.70
CA ILE A 78 11.59 -1.47 9.84
C ILE A 78 11.99 -0.93 11.23
N ASN A 79 11.42 0.20 11.64
CA ASN A 79 11.70 0.79 12.96
C ASN A 79 11.16 -0.04 14.13
N SER A 80 10.18 -0.90 13.87
CA SER A 80 9.58 -1.80 14.86
C SER A 80 10.28 -3.17 14.91
N LEU A 81 11.23 -3.45 14.01
CA LEU A 81 12.00 -4.68 14.07
C LEU A 81 12.85 -4.68 15.34
N PRO A 82 12.95 -5.82 16.04
CA PRO A 82 13.89 -5.95 17.15
C PRO A 82 15.32 -5.74 16.62
N GLU A 83 16.17 -5.15 17.46
CA GLU A 83 17.58 -4.96 17.12
C GLU A 83 18.22 -6.34 16.84
N PRO A 84 19.04 -6.45 15.77
CA PRO A 84 19.72 -7.70 15.47
C PRO A 84 20.78 -7.98 16.53
N GLU A 85 20.62 -9.09 17.25
CA GLU A 85 21.61 -9.61 18.19
C GLU A 85 22.69 -10.41 17.44
N PRO A 86 23.96 -10.45 17.91
CA PRO A 86 24.95 -11.39 17.43
C PRO A 86 24.49 -12.85 17.62
N GLU A 87 24.79 -13.72 16.65
CA GLU A 87 24.35 -15.13 16.69
C GLU A 87 24.77 -15.87 17.97
N GLU A 88 25.96 -15.57 18.50
CA GLU A 88 26.45 -16.17 19.74
C GLU A 88 25.62 -15.77 20.96
N GLU A 89 25.22 -14.50 21.05
CA GLU A 89 24.39 -14.00 22.15
C GLU A 89 22.95 -14.51 22.03
N GLN A 90 22.43 -14.54 20.80
CA GLN A 90 21.13 -15.13 20.50
C GLN A 90 21.09 -16.62 20.89
N ALA A 91 22.13 -17.40 20.56
CA ALA A 91 22.23 -18.80 20.90
C ALA A 91 22.27 -19.02 22.43
N LYS A 92 23.02 -18.19 23.16
CA LYS A 92 23.05 -18.23 24.64
C LYS A 92 21.69 -17.92 25.25
N ARG A 93 21.00 -16.89 24.74
CA ARG A 93 19.65 -16.51 25.20
C ARG A 93 18.64 -17.63 24.95
N LEU A 94 18.69 -18.27 23.78
CA LEU A 94 17.83 -19.40 23.45
C LEU A 94 18.08 -20.61 24.36
N ALA A 95 19.34 -20.94 24.64
CA ALA A 95 19.69 -22.04 25.55
C ALA A 95 19.20 -21.78 26.99
N ALA A 96 19.36 -20.55 27.48
CA ALA A 96 18.87 -20.17 28.80
C ALA A 96 17.32 -20.23 28.88
N LEU A 97 16.62 -19.72 27.85
CA LEU A 97 15.17 -19.81 27.77
C LEU A 97 14.67 -21.27 27.75
N GLU A 98 15.38 -22.16 27.07
CA GLU A 98 15.03 -23.58 27.04
C GLU A 98 15.15 -24.21 28.43
N GLU A 99 16.23 -23.93 29.16
CA GLU A 99 16.41 -24.39 30.54
C GLU A 99 15.30 -23.87 31.47
N GLU A 100 15.00 -22.58 31.40
CA GLU A 100 13.89 -21.96 32.15
C GLU A 100 12.56 -22.64 31.84
N MET A 101 12.30 -22.94 30.56
CA MET A 101 11.08 -23.63 30.13
C MET A 101 11.00 -25.05 30.70
N GLN A 102 12.11 -25.78 30.74
CA GLN A 102 12.15 -27.13 31.31
C GLN A 102 11.86 -27.11 32.80
N VAL A 103 12.45 -26.15 33.54
CA VAL A 103 12.20 -25.96 34.97
C VAL A 103 10.73 -25.62 35.22
N ALA A 104 10.19 -24.61 34.53
CA ALA A 104 8.80 -24.19 34.67
C ALA A 104 7.81 -25.33 34.35
N ASN A 105 8.10 -26.13 33.33
CA ASN A 105 7.29 -27.30 32.99
C ASN A 105 7.35 -28.40 34.07
N ALA A 106 8.53 -28.67 34.63
CA ALA A 106 8.69 -29.63 35.72
C ALA A 106 7.94 -29.18 36.99
N GLU A 107 7.99 -27.89 37.31
CA GLU A 107 7.23 -27.30 38.41
C GLU A 107 5.73 -27.36 38.16
N TYR A 108 5.28 -27.02 36.95
CA TYR A 108 3.88 -27.14 36.56
C TYR A 108 3.36 -28.57 36.73
N ILE A 109 4.09 -29.58 36.23
CA ILE A 109 3.73 -30.99 36.38
C ILE A 109 3.62 -31.37 37.87
N ARG A 110 4.59 -30.96 38.69
CA ARG A 110 4.56 -31.21 40.14
C ARG A 110 3.37 -30.54 40.83
N ALA A 111 3.03 -29.32 40.45
CA ALA A 111 1.90 -28.57 41.00
C ALA A 111 0.56 -29.23 40.61
N VAL A 112 0.41 -29.65 39.35
CA VAL A 112 -0.77 -30.37 38.87
C VAL A 112 -0.94 -31.70 39.60
N HIS A 113 0.13 -32.46 39.81
CA HIS A 113 0.05 -33.71 40.56
C HIS A 113 -0.25 -33.54 42.06
N ARG A 114 -0.10 -32.31 42.59
CA ARG A 114 -0.40 -31.98 43.99
C ARG A 114 -1.84 -31.49 44.20
N ALA A 115 -2.53 -31.05 43.14
CA ALA A 115 -3.92 -30.59 43.15
C ALA A 115 -4.90 -31.75 42.98
#